data_AF-A0A943UF53-F1
#
_entry.id   AF-A0A943UF53-F1
#
_cell.length_a   1.000
_cell.length_b   1.000
_cell.length_c   1.000
_cell.angle_alpha   90.00
_cell.angle_beta   90.00
_cell.angle_gamma   90.00
#
_symmetry.space_group_name_H-M   'P 1'
#
loop_
_entity.id
_entity.type
_entity.pdbx_description
1 polymer ?
#
loop_
_entity_poly.entity_id
_entity_poly.type
_entity_poly.pdbx_seq_one_letter_code
_entity_poly.pdbx_strand_id
1 'polypeptide(L)'
;MNGKNFFRACCNQMGIHCDTRFKLGAQNSKNSGGYVYHCPPELRTREQRYAVNYISDRDIYLAWDLSVSGTENKTVFRVRAGELENMELGRVKFIRKTLKRCESEKETVYAFDRAAVKQFLTIASDEMQKEAAL
;
A
#
# COMPACT_ATOMS: atom_id res chain seq x y z
N MET A 1 20.57 -1.79 1.54
CA MET A 1 19.53 -2.18 0.56
C MET A 1 18.43 -1.12 0.56
N ASN A 2 18.02 -0.63 -0.62
CA ASN A 2 16.89 0.32 -0.71
C ASN A 2 15.57 -0.39 -0.37
N GLY A 3 14.53 0.35 0.05
CA GLY A 3 13.28 -0.27 0.50
C GLY A 3 12.56 -1.10 -0.57
N LYS A 4 12.64 -0.70 -1.85
CA LYS A 4 12.05 -1.47 -2.96
C LYS A 4 12.69 -2.86 -3.10
N ASN A 5 14.03 -2.93 -3.04
CA ASN A 5 14.77 -4.18 -3.14
C ASN A 5 14.52 -5.07 -1.91
N PHE A 6 14.41 -4.48 -0.71
CA PHE A 6 14.02 -5.22 0.49
C PHE A 6 12.64 -5.85 0.33
N PHE A 7 11.66 -5.06 -0.12
CA PHE A 7 10.30 -5.55 -0.33
C PHE A 7 10.25 -6.71 -1.35
N ARG A 8 10.92 -6.56 -2.49
CA ARG A 8 11.04 -7.65 -3.49
C ARG A 8 11.69 -8.90 -2.92
N ALA A 9 12.74 -8.75 -2.11
CA ALA A 9 13.39 -9.89 -1.46
C ALA A 9 12.43 -10.63 -0.52
N CYS A 10 11.61 -9.90 0.25
CA CYS A 10 10.57 -10.51 1.08
C CYS A 10 9.51 -11.25 0.26
N CYS A 11 9.04 -10.67 -0.85
CA CYS A 11 8.12 -11.35 -1.76
C CYS A 11 8.72 -12.67 -2.27
N ASN A 12 9.96 -12.65 -2.75
CA ASN A 12 10.64 -13.85 -3.24
C ASN A 12 10.78 -14.92 -2.15
N GLN A 13 11.11 -14.53 -0.92
CA GLN A 13 11.19 -15.44 0.23
C GLN A 13 9.84 -16.11 0.55
N MET A 14 8.73 -15.44 0.22
CA MET A 14 7.37 -15.95 0.44
C MET A 14 6.76 -16.60 -0.81
N GLY A 15 7.53 -16.76 -1.90
CA GLY A 15 7.03 -17.32 -3.16
C GLY A 15 6.03 -16.41 -3.91
N ILE A 16 6.03 -15.11 -3.62
CA ILE A 16 5.11 -14.14 -4.23
C ILE A 16 5.79 -13.48 -5.43
N HIS A 17 5.15 -13.54 -6.60
CA HIS A 17 5.55 -12.77 -7.78
C HIS A 17 5.30 -11.27 -7.56
N CYS A 18 6.31 -10.57 -7.04
CA CYS A 18 6.17 -9.21 -6.51
C CYS A 18 5.55 -8.23 -7.52
N ASP A 19 6.18 -8.06 -8.69
CA ASP A 19 5.77 -7.01 -9.65
C ASP A 19 4.45 -7.36 -10.37
N THR A 20 3.98 -8.60 -10.28
CA THR A 20 2.64 -9.00 -10.75
C THR A 20 1.54 -8.51 -9.81
N ARG A 21 1.80 -8.48 -8.49
CA ARG A 21 0.77 -8.18 -7.48
C ARG A 21 0.88 -6.79 -6.87
N PHE A 22 2.09 -6.23 -6.89
CA PHE A 22 2.41 -4.96 -6.26
C PHE A 22 3.02 -3.99 -7.28
N LYS A 23 2.38 -2.83 -7.46
CA LYS A 23 3.01 -1.71 -8.13
C LYS A 23 4.00 -1.02 -7.20
N LEU A 24 5.27 -1.37 -7.30
CA LEU A 24 6.30 -0.73 -6.48
C LEU A 24 6.66 0.68 -7.00
N GLY A 25 6.72 1.62 -6.06
CA GLY A 25 7.56 2.80 -6.16
C GLY A 25 7.08 3.91 -7.07
N ALA A 26 5.86 4.39 -6.89
CA ALA A 26 5.40 5.60 -7.57
C ALA A 26 5.95 6.88 -6.93
N GLN A 27 5.88 7.98 -7.66
CA GLN A 27 6.34 9.29 -7.20
C GLN A 27 5.58 9.67 -5.92
N ASN A 28 6.32 10.02 -4.88
CA ASN A 28 5.77 10.70 -3.72
C ASN A 28 6.28 12.12 -3.63
N SER A 29 5.43 12.99 -3.09
CA SER A 29 5.82 14.31 -2.64
C SER A 29 5.34 14.50 -1.21
N LYS A 30 6.08 15.27 -0.43
CA LYS A 30 5.61 15.77 0.85
C LYS A 30 4.85 17.06 0.57
N ASN A 31 3.54 17.09 0.84
CA ASN A 31 2.72 18.27 0.63
C ASN A 31 1.73 18.46 1.79
N SER A 32 1.59 19.71 2.26
CA SER A 32 0.58 20.14 3.24
C SER A 32 0.53 19.26 4.49
N GLY A 33 1.67 18.88 5.05
CA GLY A 33 1.74 18.04 6.27
C GLY A 33 1.42 16.56 6.06
N GLY A 34 1.56 16.05 4.83
CA GLY A 34 1.41 14.62 4.54
C GLY A 34 2.27 14.14 3.38
N TYR A 35 2.16 12.84 3.12
CA TYR A 35 2.75 12.13 1.99
C TYR A 35 1.67 11.93 0.93
N VAL A 36 1.89 12.51 -0.25
CA VAL A 36 1.04 12.36 -1.42
C VAL A 36 1.69 11.36 -2.35
N TYR A 37 0.93 10.35 -2.74
CA TYR A 37 1.36 9.27 -3.60
C TYR A 37 0.61 9.33 -4.92
N HIS A 38 1.34 9.39 -6.03
CA HIS A 38 0.78 9.49 -7.36
C HIS A 38 1.08 8.22 -8.16
N CYS A 39 0.03 7.44 -8.44
CA CYS A 39 0.09 6.22 -9.23
C CYS A 39 -1.09 6.22 -10.20
N PRO A 40 -0.95 6.72 -11.44
CA PRO A 40 -2.03 6.70 -12.42
C PRO A 40 -2.42 5.27 -12.84
N PRO A 41 -3.68 5.02 -13.20
CA PRO A 41 -4.14 3.71 -13.69
C PRO A 41 -3.30 3.15 -14.84
N GLU A 42 -2.79 4.01 -15.73
CA GLU A 42 -2.00 3.64 -16.90
C GLU A 42 -0.62 3.06 -16.54
N LEU A 43 -0.15 3.29 -15.30
CA LEU A 43 1.11 2.73 -14.80
C LEU A 43 0.91 1.41 -14.04
N ARG A 44 -0.33 0.89 -14.00
CA ARG A 44 -0.69 -0.32 -13.25
C ARG A 44 -1.10 -1.42 -14.21
N THR A 45 -0.95 -2.66 -13.79
CA THR A 45 -1.59 -3.80 -14.46
C THR A 45 -2.83 -4.22 -13.69
N ARG A 46 -3.75 -4.95 -14.35
CA ARG A 46 -5.01 -5.40 -13.73
C ARG A 46 -4.78 -6.36 -12.56
N GLU A 47 -3.64 -7.04 -12.55
CA GLU A 47 -3.23 -8.01 -11.52
C GLU A 47 -2.63 -7.33 -10.28
N GLN A 48 -2.21 -6.06 -10.41
CA GLN A 48 -1.62 -5.29 -9.31
C GLN A 48 -2.71 -4.74 -8.39
N ARG A 49 -2.87 -5.41 -7.24
CA ARG A 49 -3.88 -5.05 -6.22
C ARG A 49 -3.43 -3.94 -5.29
N TYR A 50 -2.12 -3.78 -5.11
CA TYR A 50 -1.59 -2.77 -4.21
C TYR A 50 -0.56 -1.90 -4.90
N ALA A 51 -0.64 -0.60 -4.64
CA ALA A 51 0.41 0.34 -5.00
C ALA A 51 1.25 0.65 -3.77
N VAL A 52 2.51 0.21 -3.77
CA VAL A 52 3.38 0.28 -2.59
C VAL A 52 4.43 1.36 -2.79
N ASN A 53 4.64 2.19 -1.78
CA ASN A 53 5.72 3.14 -1.75
C ASN A 53 6.54 3.05 -0.48
N TYR A 54 7.81 3.44 -0.59
CA TYR A 54 8.73 3.49 0.52
C TYR A 54 9.12 4.95 0.81
N ILE A 55 8.92 5.36 2.06
CA ILE A 55 9.21 6.68 2.61
C ILE A 55 10.54 6.57 3.35
N SER A 56 11.62 6.94 2.67
CA SER A 56 12.98 6.72 3.17
C SER A 56 13.33 7.55 4.40
N ASP A 57 12.77 8.75 4.57
CA ASP A 57 12.98 9.61 5.74
C ASP A 57 12.35 9.05 7.01
N ARG A 58 11.42 8.10 6.90
CA ARG A 58 10.77 7.44 8.04
C ARG A 58 10.98 5.94 8.12
N ASP A 59 11.64 5.34 7.14
CA ASP A 59 11.76 3.89 6.98
C ASP A 59 10.41 3.13 6.98
N ILE A 60 9.39 3.70 6.34
CA ILE A 60 8.02 3.17 6.31
C ILE A 60 7.58 2.87 4.88
N TYR A 61 6.81 1.79 4.72
CA TYR A 61 6.04 1.48 3.53
C TYR A 61 4.60 1.96 3.68
N LEU A 62 4.05 2.50 2.60
CA LEU A 62 2.62 2.71 2.42
C LEU A 62 2.15 1.83 1.27
N ALA A 63 1.23 0.90 1.54
CA ALA A 63 0.58 0.11 0.51
C ALA A 63 -0.88 0.53 0.38
N TRP A 64 -1.21 1.11 -0.76
CA TRP A 64 -2.57 1.50 -1.08
C TRP A 64 -3.30 0.35 -1.76
N ASP A 65 -4.42 -0.06 -1.18
CA ASP A 65 -5.32 -1.06 -1.73
C ASP A 65 -6.16 -0.47 -2.88
N LEU A 66 -6.00 -1.08 -4.06
CA LEU A 66 -6.66 -0.70 -5.30
C LEU A 66 -7.86 -1.61 -5.63
N SER A 67 -8.19 -2.57 -4.77
CA SER A 67 -9.29 -3.52 -4.97
C SER A 67 -10.66 -2.92 -4.64
N VAL A 68 -10.69 -1.82 -3.88
CA VAL A 68 -11.94 -1.17 -3.45
C VAL A 68 -12.60 -0.44 -4.63
N SER A 69 -13.90 -0.67 -4.84
CA SER A 69 -14.68 0.03 -5.86
C SER A 69 -14.54 1.55 -5.73
N GLY A 70 -14.28 2.22 -6.86
CA GLY A 70 -14.02 3.65 -6.92
C GLY A 70 -12.55 4.05 -6.74
N THR A 71 -11.64 3.11 -6.46
CA THR A 71 -10.18 3.38 -6.43
C THR A 71 -9.47 3.03 -7.73
N GLU A 72 -10.11 2.27 -8.63
CA GLU A 72 -9.53 1.81 -9.88
C GLU A 72 -9.08 2.97 -10.79
N ASN A 73 -9.86 4.05 -10.84
CA ASN A 73 -9.57 5.24 -11.64
C ASN A 73 -8.83 6.34 -10.87
N LYS A 74 -8.58 6.13 -9.57
CA LYS A 74 -7.97 7.15 -8.73
C LYS A 74 -6.47 7.17 -8.98
N THR A 75 -5.92 8.35 -9.19
CA THR A 75 -4.50 8.57 -9.52
C THR A 75 -3.66 8.92 -8.29
N VAL A 76 -4.29 9.50 -7.27
CA VAL A 76 -3.60 10.07 -6.11
C VAL A 76 -4.19 9.55 -4.82
N PHE A 77 -3.33 9.17 -3.90
CA PHE A 77 -3.66 8.96 -2.51
C PHE A 77 -2.82 9.85 -1.59
N ARG A 78 -3.32 10.15 -0.38
CA ARG A 78 -2.60 10.96 0.60
C ARG A 78 -2.70 10.36 1.99
N VAL A 79 -1.58 10.29 2.71
CA VAL A 79 -1.52 10.04 4.16
C VAL A 79 -1.00 11.29 4.87
N ARG A 80 -1.71 11.78 5.88
CA ARG A 80 -1.26 12.87 6.76
C ARG A 80 -0.17 12.36 7.69
N ALA A 81 0.80 13.20 8.03
CA ALA A 81 1.87 12.84 8.95
C ALA A 81 1.34 12.34 10.30
N GLY A 82 0.26 12.96 10.82
CA GLY A 82 -0.42 12.55 12.04
C GLY A 82 -1.06 11.16 11.98
N GLU A 83 -1.41 10.64 10.80
CA GLU A 83 -1.90 9.27 10.66
C GLU A 83 -0.77 8.23 10.80
N LEU A 84 0.48 8.67 10.63
CA LEU A 84 1.68 7.86 10.83
C LEU A 84 2.26 8.01 12.24
N GLU A 85 1.70 8.90 13.06
CA GLU A 85 2.07 8.99 14.47
C GLU A 85 1.62 7.72 15.21
N ASN A 86 2.41 7.31 16.20
CA ASN A 86 2.17 6.12 17.02
C ASN A 86 2.06 4.82 16.21
N MET A 87 2.77 4.71 15.08
CA MET A 87 2.97 3.41 14.45
C MET A 87 3.80 2.51 15.38
N GLU A 88 3.29 1.32 15.65
CA GLU A 88 4.01 0.31 16.41
C GLU A 88 5.03 -0.40 15.50
N LEU A 89 6.27 -0.50 15.97
CA LEU A 89 7.33 -1.19 15.23
C LEU A 89 6.97 -2.67 15.01
N GLY A 90 7.25 -3.17 13.82
CA GLY A 90 6.95 -4.54 13.42
C GLY A 90 5.45 -4.85 13.32
N ARG A 91 4.58 -3.84 13.24
CA ARG A 91 3.14 -4.02 13.00
C ARG A 91 2.62 -3.26 11.80
N VAL A 92 1.59 -3.83 11.18
CA VAL A 92 0.82 -3.18 10.11
C VAL A 92 -0.30 -2.32 10.72
N LYS A 93 -0.29 -1.02 10.41
CA LYS A 93 -1.35 -0.06 10.75
C LYS A 93 -2.30 0.12 9.56
N PHE A 94 -3.59 0.08 9.83
CA PHE A 94 -4.64 0.26 8.83
C PHE A 94 -5.16 1.69 8.88
N ILE A 95 -5.13 2.38 7.75
CA ILE A 95 -5.63 3.76 7.59
C ILE A 95 -6.82 3.69 6.63
N ARG A 96 -8.03 3.84 7.18
CA ARG A 96 -9.27 3.85 6.38
C ARG A 96 -9.74 5.29 6.14
N LYS A 97 -10.07 5.60 4.89
CA LYS A 97 -10.58 6.92 4.49
C LYS A 97 -11.86 6.76 3.71
N THR A 98 -12.87 7.55 4.05
CA THR A 98 -14.12 7.55 3.30
C THR A 98 -13.90 8.22 1.93
N LEU A 99 -14.30 7.55 0.85
CA LEU A 99 -14.11 8.04 -0.52
C LEU A 99 -15.12 9.15 -0.90
N LYS A 100 -16.32 9.13 -0.29
CA LYS A 100 -17.39 10.15 -0.47
C LYS A 100 -18.14 10.38 0.86
N ARG A 101 -19.04 11.38 0.87
CA ARG A 101 -19.97 11.68 1.98
C ARG A 101 -20.95 10.53 2.32
N CYS A 102 -21.06 9.51 1.47
CA CYS A 102 -21.83 8.29 1.74
C CYS A 102 -20.90 7.17 2.21
N GLU A 103 -21.22 6.61 3.36
CA GLU A 103 -20.31 5.89 4.28
C GLU A 103 -19.86 4.49 3.82
N SER A 104 -20.29 4.03 2.64
CA SER A 104 -20.12 2.64 2.22
C SER A 104 -18.74 2.32 1.63
N GLU A 105 -18.10 3.25 0.92
CA GLU A 105 -16.83 3.00 0.24
C GLU A 105 -15.65 3.62 1.02
N LYS A 106 -14.79 2.73 1.52
CA LYS A 106 -13.61 3.10 2.32
C LYS A 106 -12.34 2.68 1.60
N GLU A 107 -11.55 3.67 1.22
CA GLU A 107 -10.18 3.48 0.77
C GLU A 107 -9.32 3.02 1.94
N THR A 108 -8.52 1.97 1.71
CA THR A 108 -7.65 1.39 2.73
C THR A 108 -6.20 1.55 2.33
N VAL A 109 -5.39 2.05 3.26
CA VAL A 109 -3.93 2.07 3.14
C VAL A 109 -3.29 1.45 4.35
N TYR A 110 -2.32 0.59 4.06
CA TYR A 110 -1.49 -0.09 5.04
C TYR A 110 -0.21 0.70 5.23
N ALA A 111 0.10 1.07 6.47
CA ALA A 111 1.37 1.69 6.84
C ALA A 111 2.16 0.72 7.74
N PHE A 112 3.40 0.44 7.39
CA PHE A 112 4.23 -0.53 8.12
C PHE A 112 5.73 -0.29 7.91
N ASP A 113 6.56 -0.70 8.84
CA ASP A 113 8.02 -0.64 8.71
C ASP A 113 8.60 -1.90 8.01
N ARG A 114 9.92 -2.00 7.94
CA ARG A 114 10.61 -3.17 7.37
C ARG A 114 10.31 -4.47 8.11
N ALA A 115 10.15 -4.44 9.43
CA ALA A 115 9.92 -5.64 10.23
C ALA A 115 8.51 -6.22 9.97
N ALA A 116 7.55 -5.38 9.59
CA ALA A 116 6.19 -5.78 9.26
C ALA A 116 5.94 -6.14 7.78
N VAL A 117 6.95 -6.10 6.89
CA VAL A 117 6.74 -6.41 5.46
C VAL A 117 6.14 -7.80 5.25
N LYS A 118 6.67 -8.83 5.94
CA LYS A 118 6.13 -10.20 5.81
C LYS A 118 4.70 -10.31 6.33
N GLN A 119 4.37 -9.61 7.42
CA GLN A 119 3.00 -9.55 7.94
C GLN A 119 2.05 -8.94 6.89
N PHE A 120 2.45 -7.83 6.26
CA PHE A 120 1.66 -7.23 5.18
C PHE A 120 1.49 -8.19 4.00
N LEU A 121 2.54 -8.88 3.58
CA LEU A 121 2.48 -9.84 2.48
C LEU A 121 1.54 -11.02 2.77
N THR A 122 1.46 -11.48 4.03
CA THR A 122 0.46 -12.47 4.45
C THR A 122 -0.96 -11.92 4.32
N ILE A 123 -1.22 -10.72 4.84
CA ILE A 123 -2.54 -10.06 4.72
C ILE A 123 -2.94 -9.94 3.24
N ALA A 124 -2.05 -9.43 2.40
CA ALA A 124 -2.31 -9.25 0.98
C ALA A 124 -2.59 -10.57 0.26
N SER A 125 -1.90 -11.65 0.63
CA SER A 125 -2.11 -12.97 0.04
C SER A 125 -3.46 -13.57 0.46
N ASP A 126 -3.83 -13.44 1.73
CA ASP A 126 -5.10 -13.95 2.26
C ASP A 126 -6.31 -13.22 1.65
N GLU A 127 -6.23 -11.90 1.49
CA GLU A 127 -7.28 -11.10 0.84
C GLU A 127 -7.47 -11.53 -0.62
N MET A 128 -6.38 -11.75 -1.35
CA MET A 128 -6.43 -12.21 -2.73
C MET A 128 -7.00 -13.63 -2.89
N GLN A 129 -6.73 -14.53 -1.93
CA GLN A 129 -7.27 -15.89 -1.96
C GLN A 129 -8.78 -15.93 -1.70
N LYS A 130 -9.27 -15.12 -0.76
CA LYS A 130 -10.70 -15.03 -0.45
C LYS A 130 -11.54 -14.60 -1.65
N GLU A 131 -11.01 -13.71 -2.48
CA GLU A 131 -11.70 -13.27 -3.69
C GLU A 131 -11.66 -14.29 -4.83
N ALA A 132 -10.59 -15.09 -4.96
CA ALA A 132 -10.53 -16.13 -5.99
C ALA A 132 -11.50 -17.29 -5.73
N ALA A 133 -12.05 -17.38 -4.51
CA ALA A 133 -13.03 -18.39 -4.09
C ALA A 133 -14.50 -17.93 -4.22
N LEU A 134 -14.73 -16.68 -4.65
CA LEU A 134 -16.04 -16.10 -4.96
C LEU A 134 -16.29 -16.09 -6.46
#